data_AF-A0A831JPX4-F1
#
_entry.id   AF-A0A831JPX4-F1
#
_cell.length_a   1.000
_cell.length_b   1.000
_cell.length_c   1.000
_cell.angle_alpha   90.00
_cell.angle_beta   90.00
_cell.angle_gamma   90.00
#
_symmetry.space_group_name_H-M   'P 1'
#
loop_
_entity.id
_entity.type
_entity.pdbx_description
1 polymer ?
#
loop_
_entity_poly.entity_id
_entity_poly.type
_entity_poly.pdbx_seq_one_letter_code
_entity_poly.pdbx_strand_id
1 'polypeptide(L)'
;MKRENLKGELLAEFLGTLLLIMLGCGVVANVLFAPRLNGFGIFKTGAGYGWDTIAFGWALAVTIAVYVAGGVTGAHINPAVTLAAVVRRGFPLGKAIAYMIVQVAGAFCGAGLAYVIYRGNFIKDGYMNIFYTGAANDSYTLANSFLVEMIATAVLVLGIYAV
;
A
#
# COMPACT_ATOMS: atom_id res chain seq x y z
N MET A 1 -19.23 -14.71 16.62
CA MET A 1 -18.41 -15.84 16.15
C MET A 1 -17.02 -15.67 16.73
N LYS A 2 -16.72 -16.35 17.85
CA LYS A 2 -15.48 -16.14 18.62
C LYS A 2 -14.52 -17.30 18.36
N ARG A 3 -13.39 -17.01 17.71
CA ARG A 3 -12.10 -17.68 17.89
C ARG A 3 -10.99 -16.66 17.62
N GLU A 4 -10.67 -15.89 18.66
CA GLU A 4 -9.51 -14.99 18.72
C GLU A 4 -8.24 -15.86 18.72
N ASN A 5 -7.71 -16.12 17.53
CA ASN A 5 -6.42 -16.77 17.35
C ASN A 5 -5.46 -15.73 16.81
N LEU A 6 -4.51 -15.28 17.64
CA LEU A 6 -3.47 -14.33 17.25
C LEU A 6 -2.74 -14.76 15.97
N LYS A 7 -2.52 -16.06 15.73
CA LYS A 7 -1.88 -16.54 14.49
C LYS A 7 -2.75 -16.24 13.26
N GLY A 8 -4.06 -16.40 13.36
CA GLY A 8 -4.99 -16.10 12.27
C GLY A 8 -5.05 -14.61 11.98
N GLU A 9 -5.01 -13.79 13.02
CA GLU A 9 -4.95 -12.34 12.90
C GLU A 9 -3.64 -11.88 12.25
N LEU A 10 -2.50 -12.40 12.72
CA LEU A 10 -1.19 -12.09 12.14
C LEU A 10 -1.10 -12.53 10.67
N LEU A 11 -1.68 -13.68 10.32
CA LEU A 11 -1.75 -14.14 8.94
C LEU A 11 -2.64 -13.23 8.07
N ALA A 12 -3.77 -12.78 8.59
CA ALA A 12 -4.65 -11.84 7.90
C ALA A 12 -3.95 -10.50 7.63
N GLU A 13 -3.25 -9.95 8.61
CA GLU A 13 -2.46 -8.72 8.46
C GLU A 13 -1.30 -8.87 7.48
N PHE A 14 -0.59 -10.00 7.55
CA PHE A 14 0.47 -10.35 6.59
C PHE A 14 -0.06 -10.42 5.16
N LEU A 15 -1.11 -11.23 4.92
CA LEU A 15 -1.68 -11.43 3.58
C LEU A 15 -2.35 -10.18 3.03
N GLY A 16 -3.07 -9.44 3.88
CA GLY A 16 -3.66 -8.16 3.51
C GLY A 16 -2.60 -7.16 3.05
N THR A 17 -1.52 -7.00 3.82
CA THR A 17 -0.44 -6.07 3.48
C THR A 17 0.39 -6.55 2.28
N LEU A 18 0.60 -7.86 2.15
CA LEU A 18 1.24 -8.47 0.97
C LEU A 18 0.48 -8.13 -0.31
N LEU A 19 -0.84 -8.34 -0.32
CA LEU A 19 -1.66 -8.05 -1.50
C LEU A 19 -1.75 -6.55 -1.77
N LEU A 20 -1.89 -5.73 -0.72
CA LEU A 20 -1.87 -4.27 -0.83
C LEU A 20 -0.62 -3.80 -1.57
N ILE A 21 0.57 -4.26 -1.15
CA ILE A 21 1.84 -3.81 -1.73
C ILE A 21 2.11 -4.46 -3.08
N MET A 22 1.80 -5.76 -3.25
CA MET A 22 1.96 -6.44 -4.54
C MET A 22 1.14 -5.75 -5.64
N LEU A 23 -0.12 -5.41 -5.35
CA LEU A 23 -1.01 -4.76 -6.32
C LEU A 23 -0.67 -3.27 -6.49
N GLY A 24 -0.36 -2.56 -5.40
CA GLY A 24 0.02 -1.15 -5.42
C GLY A 24 1.33 -0.90 -6.20
N CYS A 25 2.41 -1.60 -5.84
CA CYS A 25 3.65 -1.56 -6.62
C CYS A 25 3.42 -2.08 -8.05
N GLY A 26 2.55 -3.08 -8.22
CA GLY A 26 2.19 -3.65 -9.52
C GLY A 26 1.58 -2.62 -10.48
N VAL A 27 0.68 -1.74 -10.02
CA VAL A 27 0.10 -0.70 -10.89
C VAL A 27 1.13 0.38 -11.25
N VAL A 28 2.00 0.77 -10.31
CA VAL A 28 3.08 1.73 -10.60
C VAL A 28 4.06 1.14 -11.60
N ALA A 29 4.47 -0.11 -11.41
CA ALA A 29 5.33 -0.85 -12.34
C ALA A 29 4.67 -0.98 -13.73
N ASN A 30 3.37 -1.21 -13.79
CA ASN A 30 2.64 -1.31 -15.04
C ASN A 30 2.66 0.01 -15.83
N VAL A 31 2.40 1.12 -15.14
CA VAL A 31 2.44 2.47 -15.73
C VAL A 31 3.84 2.85 -16.20
N LEU A 32 4.88 2.52 -15.43
CA LEU A 32 6.27 2.92 -15.76
C LEU A 32 6.95 2.01 -16.79
N PHE A 33 6.75 0.69 -16.72
CA PHE A 33 7.47 -0.27 -17.56
C PHE A 33 6.67 -0.78 -18.76
N ALA A 34 5.34 -0.78 -18.68
CA ALA A 34 4.50 -1.47 -19.65
C ALA A 34 3.32 -0.60 -20.11
N PRO A 35 3.57 0.60 -20.70
CA PRO A 35 2.51 1.40 -21.27
C PRO A 35 2.06 0.78 -22.61
N ARG A 36 1.39 -0.38 -22.53
CA ARG A 36 0.88 -1.15 -23.70
C ARG A 36 -0.14 -0.35 -24.51
N LEU A 37 -0.70 0.71 -23.93
CA LEU A 37 -1.68 1.59 -24.56
C LEU A 37 -1.10 2.93 -25.02
N ASN A 38 0.22 3.15 -24.96
CA ASN A 38 0.82 4.31 -25.62
C ASN A 38 0.62 4.18 -27.14
N GLY A 39 -0.43 4.82 -27.66
CA GLY A 39 -0.79 4.85 -29.08
C GLY A 39 -1.89 3.88 -29.54
N PHE A 40 -2.57 3.12 -28.67
CA PHE A 40 -3.64 2.21 -29.10
C PHE A 40 -5.03 2.90 -29.14
N GLY A 41 -5.45 3.27 -30.35
CA GLY A 41 -6.83 3.17 -30.88
C GLY A 41 -7.95 4.07 -30.34
N ILE A 42 -7.88 4.56 -29.09
CA ILE A 42 -8.90 5.47 -28.50
C ILE A 42 -8.24 6.58 -27.67
N PHE A 43 -7.07 6.30 -27.07
CA PHE A 43 -6.24 7.29 -26.38
C PHE A 43 -4.94 7.50 -27.19
N LYS A 44 -5.02 8.38 -28.19
CA LYS A 44 -3.90 8.73 -29.08
C LYS A 44 -2.84 9.62 -28.42
N THR A 45 -3.15 10.11 -27.23
CA THR A 45 -2.24 10.69 -26.25
C THR A 45 -2.21 9.72 -25.06
N GLY A 46 -1.14 9.60 -24.29
CA GLY A 46 -1.01 8.67 -23.15
C GLY A 46 -1.98 8.92 -21.97
N ALA A 47 -3.23 9.29 -22.24
CA ALA A 47 -4.25 9.79 -21.33
C ALA A 47 -4.96 8.72 -20.49
N GLY A 48 -4.69 7.42 -20.70
CA GLY A 48 -5.29 6.33 -19.91
C GLY A 48 -4.30 5.54 -19.04
N TYR A 49 -3.03 5.95 -19.02
CA TYR A 49 -1.94 5.28 -18.30
C TYR A 49 -1.11 6.34 -17.56
N GLY A 50 -1.66 6.84 -16.46
CA GLY A 50 -1.10 7.98 -15.74
C GLY A 50 -1.35 7.93 -14.24
N TRP A 51 -1.33 9.10 -13.61
CA TRP A 51 -1.55 9.24 -12.16
C TRP A 51 -2.94 8.77 -11.74
N ASP A 52 -3.95 8.95 -12.59
CA ASP A 52 -5.30 8.43 -12.42
C ASP A 52 -5.31 6.90 -12.28
N THR A 53 -4.61 6.19 -13.17
CA THR A 53 -4.46 4.72 -13.10
C THR A 53 -3.80 4.29 -11.80
N ILE A 54 -2.74 4.99 -11.40
CA ILE A 54 -2.04 4.72 -10.13
C ILE A 54 -2.98 4.93 -8.95
N ALA A 55 -3.70 6.05 -8.89
CA ALA A 55 -4.61 6.38 -7.80
C ALA A 55 -5.74 5.34 -7.66
N PHE A 56 -6.41 5.00 -8.76
CA PHE A 56 -7.46 3.97 -8.74
C PHE A 56 -6.90 2.57 -8.43
N GLY A 57 -5.73 2.23 -8.97
CA GLY A 57 -5.07 0.95 -8.70
C GLY A 57 -4.72 0.77 -7.22
N TRP A 58 -4.18 1.81 -6.58
CA TRP A 58 -3.93 1.80 -5.13
C TRP A 58 -5.22 1.71 -4.32
N ALA A 59 -6.26 2.46 -4.68
CA ALA A 59 -7.56 2.39 -3.98
C ALA A 59 -8.17 0.98 -4.03
N LEU A 60 -8.11 0.32 -5.19
CA LEU A 60 -8.58 -1.06 -5.36
C LEU A 60 -7.68 -2.07 -4.63
N ALA A 61 -6.36 -1.86 -4.61
CA ALA A 61 -5.44 -2.68 -3.84
C ALA A 61 -5.76 -2.65 -2.33
N VAL A 62 -6.01 -1.45 -1.78
CA VAL A 62 -6.46 -1.29 -0.38
C VAL A 62 -7.80 -1.99 -0.16
N THR A 63 -8.75 -1.84 -1.09
CA THR A 63 -10.08 -2.48 -0.98
C THR A 63 -9.97 -4.00 -0.91
N ILE A 64 -9.16 -4.62 -1.78
CA ILE A 64 -8.92 -6.06 -1.78
C ILE A 64 -8.27 -6.49 -0.45
N ALA A 65 -7.26 -5.74 0.02
CA ALA A 65 -6.61 -6.04 1.30
C ALA A 65 -7.59 -5.95 2.48
N VAL A 66 -8.51 -4.98 2.47
CA VAL A 66 -9.59 -4.87 3.46
C VAL A 66 -10.54 -6.06 3.38
N TYR A 67 -10.93 -6.54 2.19
CA TYR A 67 -11.75 -7.74 2.08
C TYR A 67 -11.06 -9.00 2.59
N VAL A 68 -9.73 -9.09 2.44
CA VAL A 68 -8.94 -10.23 2.92
C VAL A 68 -8.78 -10.22 4.43
N ALA A 69 -8.47 -9.07 5.03
CA ALA A 69 -8.15 -8.99 6.46
C ALA A 69 -9.33 -8.55 7.35
N GLY A 70 -10.33 -7.85 6.78
CA GLY A 70 -11.34 -7.10 7.53
C GLY A 70 -12.21 -7.96 8.42
N GLY A 71 -12.63 -9.13 7.92
CA GLY A 71 -13.44 -10.08 8.70
C GLY A 71 -12.71 -10.74 9.87
N VAL A 72 -11.37 -10.59 9.96
CA VAL A 72 -10.53 -11.20 11.00
C VAL A 72 -10.00 -10.16 11.97
N THR A 73 -9.39 -9.08 11.46
CA THR A 73 -8.64 -8.11 12.28
C THR A 73 -9.22 -6.70 12.26
N GLY A 74 -10.25 -6.46 11.46
CA GLY A 74 -10.65 -5.10 11.09
C GLY A 74 -9.74 -4.46 10.04
N ALA A 75 -8.83 -5.24 9.44
CA ALA A 75 -7.89 -4.81 8.39
C ALA A 75 -7.09 -3.56 8.78
N HIS A 76 -6.16 -3.70 9.73
CA HIS A 76 -5.24 -2.60 10.00
C HIS A 76 -4.32 -2.38 8.80
N ILE A 77 -3.67 -3.45 8.32
CA ILE A 77 -2.84 -3.58 7.11
C ILE A 77 -1.80 -2.47 6.90
N ASN A 78 -1.50 -1.73 7.97
CA ASN A 78 -0.72 -0.51 7.97
C ASN A 78 -0.25 -0.22 9.42
N PRO A 79 1.05 -0.01 9.64
CA PRO A 79 1.57 0.33 10.96
C PRO A 79 1.00 1.61 11.56
N ALA A 80 0.76 2.65 10.76
CA ALA A 80 0.18 3.92 11.24
C ALA A 80 -1.28 3.75 11.67
N VAL A 81 -2.07 2.95 10.94
CA VAL A 81 -3.46 2.62 11.33
C VAL A 81 -3.47 1.79 12.62
N THR A 82 -2.53 0.84 12.74
CA THR A 82 -2.36 0.05 13.97
C THR A 82 -2.00 0.94 15.16
N LEU A 83 -1.09 1.90 14.98
CA LEU A 83 -0.73 2.87 16.01
C LEU A 83 -1.91 3.75 16.40
N ALA A 84 -2.68 4.24 15.43
CA ALA A 84 -3.90 4.99 15.69
C ALA A 84 -4.92 4.18 16.51
N ALA A 85 -5.03 2.86 16.26
CA ALA A 85 -5.90 1.98 17.03
C ALA A 85 -5.42 1.81 18.49
N VAL A 86 -4.11 1.81 18.74
CA VAL A 86 -3.56 1.83 20.11
C VAL A 86 -3.98 3.11 20.82
N VAL A 87 -3.77 4.27 20.19
CA VAL A 87 -4.04 5.58 20.79
C VAL A 87 -5.54 5.83 21.00
N ARG A 88 -6.38 5.48 20.01
CA ARG A 88 -7.79 5.88 20.00
C ARG A 88 -8.75 4.81 20.53
N ARG A 89 -8.45 3.54 20.30
CA ARG A 89 -9.35 2.40 20.61
C ARG A 89 -8.79 1.47 21.71
N GLY A 90 -7.64 1.79 22.30
CA GLY A 90 -7.03 0.98 23.35
C GLY A 90 -6.54 -0.39 22.86
N PHE A 91 -6.16 -0.49 21.58
CA PHE A 91 -5.63 -1.74 21.02
C PHE A 91 -4.36 -2.18 21.79
N PRO A 92 -4.23 -3.46 22.21
CA PRO A 92 -3.12 -3.88 23.05
C PRO A 92 -1.76 -3.67 22.38
N LEU A 93 -0.85 -2.95 23.05
CA LEU A 93 0.44 -2.55 22.46
C LEU A 93 1.30 -3.75 22.01
N GLY A 94 1.35 -4.83 22.79
CA GLY A 94 2.11 -6.04 22.40
C GLY A 94 1.57 -6.69 21.11
N LYS A 95 0.25 -6.69 20.93
CA LYS A 95 -0.41 -7.17 19.71
C LYS A 95 -0.19 -6.19 18.55
N ALA A 96 -0.22 -4.89 18.82
CA ALA A 96 0.09 -3.83 17.86
C ALA A 96 1.49 -4.01 17.25
N ILE A 97 2.50 -4.23 18.09
CA ILE A 97 3.87 -4.48 17.63
C ILE A 97 3.93 -5.74 16.75
N ALA A 98 3.26 -6.82 17.16
CA ALA A 98 3.21 -8.04 16.36
C ALA A 98 2.55 -7.82 14.99
N TYR A 99 1.44 -7.06 14.94
CA TYR A 99 0.79 -6.63 13.70
C TYR A 99 1.74 -5.84 12.80
N MET A 100 2.41 -4.82 13.35
CA MET A 100 3.34 -3.98 12.59
C MET A 100 4.48 -4.79 11.97
N ILE A 101 5.02 -5.77 12.71
CA ILE A 101 6.09 -6.65 12.20
C ILE A 101 5.59 -7.48 11.01
N VAL A 102 4.42 -8.12 11.13
CA VAL A 102 3.90 -8.97 10.04
C VAL A 102 3.37 -8.15 8.86
N GLN A 103 2.88 -6.93 9.08
CA GLN A 103 2.55 -5.97 8.02
C GLN A 103 3.80 -5.63 7.22
N VAL A 104 4.91 -5.26 7.87
CA VAL A 104 6.18 -4.96 7.20
C VAL A 104 6.73 -6.19 6.46
N ALA A 105 6.67 -7.38 7.07
CA ALA A 105 7.07 -8.61 6.41
C ALA A 105 6.19 -8.91 5.17
N GLY A 106 4.88 -8.72 5.28
CA GLY A 106 3.93 -8.86 4.18
C GLY A 106 4.24 -7.88 3.05
N ALA A 107 4.46 -6.60 3.39
CA ALA A 107 4.86 -5.57 2.44
C ALA A 107 6.14 -5.93 1.68
N PHE A 108 7.17 -6.41 2.39
CA PHE A 108 8.43 -6.85 1.78
C PHE A 108 8.22 -8.01 0.81
N CYS A 109 7.43 -9.01 1.19
CA CYS A 109 7.08 -10.13 0.29
C CYS A 109 6.26 -9.66 -0.91
N GLY A 110 5.30 -8.76 -0.73
CA GLY A 110 4.49 -8.18 -1.80
C GLY A 110 5.34 -7.41 -2.82
N ALA A 111 6.26 -6.58 -2.34
CA ALA A 111 7.23 -5.89 -3.17
C ALA A 111 8.16 -6.87 -3.92
N GLY A 112 8.62 -7.93 -3.25
CA GLY A 112 9.42 -8.99 -3.86
C GLY A 112 8.69 -9.70 -5.00
N LEU A 113 7.39 -10.00 -4.83
CA LEU A 113 6.56 -10.57 -5.89
C LEU A 113 6.42 -9.62 -7.09
N ALA A 114 6.16 -8.34 -6.84
CA ALA A 114 6.11 -7.33 -7.90
C ALA A 114 7.47 -7.23 -8.64
N TYR A 115 8.59 -7.26 -7.92
CA TYR A 115 9.92 -7.30 -8.52
C TYR A 115 10.12 -8.53 -9.42
N VAL A 116 9.74 -9.73 -8.95
CA VAL A 116 9.89 -10.97 -9.74
C VAL A 116 9.06 -10.90 -11.03
N ILE A 117 7.83 -10.39 -10.96
CA ILE A 117 6.93 -10.25 -12.12
C ILE A 117 7.54 -9.31 -13.18
N TYR A 118 8.13 -8.19 -12.76
CA TYR A 118 8.70 -7.17 -13.65
C TYR A 118 10.23 -7.24 -13.76
N ARG A 119 10.85 -8.36 -13.37
CA ARG A 119 12.31 -8.46 -13.17
C ARG A 119 13.11 -8.04 -14.41
N GLY A 120 12.66 -8.43 -15.59
CA GLY A 120 13.33 -8.07 -16.85
C GLY A 120 13.35 -6.56 -17.08
N ASN A 121 12.24 -5.87 -16.80
CA ASN A 121 12.14 -4.43 -16.91
C ASN A 121 12.99 -3.71 -15.86
N PHE A 122 13.01 -4.22 -14.61
CA PHE A 122 13.88 -3.68 -13.57
C PHE A 122 15.36 -3.76 -13.92
N ILE A 123 15.81 -4.88 -14.49
CA ILE A 123 17.21 -5.04 -14.92
C ILE A 123 17.57 -4.09 -16.07
N LYS A 124 16.60 -3.83 -16.96
CA LYS A 124 16.82 -3.00 -18.15
C LYS A 124 16.78 -1.49 -17.84
N ASP A 125 15.73 -1.04 -17.17
CA ASP A 125 15.37 0.38 -17.09
C ASP A 125 15.52 0.97 -15.67
N GLY A 126 15.43 0.15 -14.62
CA GLY A 126 15.72 0.54 -13.23
C GLY A 126 14.85 1.68 -12.65
N TYR A 127 13.63 1.38 -12.18
CA TYR A 127 12.74 2.34 -11.50
C TYR A 127 12.52 2.02 -10.02
N MET A 128 13.35 2.61 -9.15
CA MET A 128 13.30 2.34 -7.71
C MET A 128 12.09 2.97 -7.00
N ASN A 129 11.53 4.05 -7.54
CA ASN A 129 10.34 4.75 -7.04
C ASN A 129 9.04 3.90 -7.11
N ILE A 130 9.11 2.68 -7.66
CA ILE A 130 8.00 1.71 -7.61
C ILE A 130 7.79 1.19 -6.18
N PHE A 131 8.86 1.11 -5.38
CA PHE A 131 8.83 0.46 -4.06
C PHE A 131 8.81 1.43 -2.89
N TYR A 132 9.05 2.72 -3.12
CA TYR A 132 9.05 3.74 -2.08
C TYR A 132 8.71 5.11 -2.66
N THR A 133 8.21 5.99 -1.79
CA THR A 133 7.92 7.39 -2.12
C THR A 133 9.06 8.29 -1.65
N GLY A 134 9.53 9.19 -2.52
CA GLY A 134 10.52 10.22 -2.21
C GLY A 134 9.94 11.62 -2.39
N ALA A 135 10.75 12.65 -2.11
CA ALA A 135 10.38 14.03 -2.42
C ALA A 135 10.07 14.18 -3.92
N ALA A 136 8.99 14.91 -4.25
CA ALA A 136 8.54 15.05 -5.63
C ALA A 136 9.56 15.79 -6.51
N ASN A 137 10.29 16.75 -5.93
CA ASN A 137 11.39 17.48 -6.53
C ASN A 137 12.21 18.19 -5.43
N ASP A 138 13.32 18.82 -5.82
CA ASP A 138 14.26 19.49 -4.91
C ASP A 138 13.69 20.69 -4.14
N SER A 139 12.47 21.15 -4.49
CA SER A 139 11.80 22.24 -3.76
C SER A 139 11.12 21.75 -2.47
N TYR A 140 10.97 20.44 -2.27
CA TYR A 140 10.39 19.88 -1.05
C TYR A 140 11.43 19.67 0.03
N THR A 141 11.33 20.46 1.11
CA THR A 141 12.14 20.27 2.30
C THR A 141 11.67 19.08 3.12
N LEU A 142 12.52 18.58 4.03
CA LEU A 142 12.14 17.53 4.99
C LEU A 142 10.90 17.92 5.80
N ALA A 143 10.78 19.20 6.19
CA ALA A 143 9.62 19.71 6.91
C ALA A 143 8.34 19.62 6.06
N ASN A 144 8.42 20.00 4.78
CA ASN A 144 7.28 19.90 3.87
C ASN A 144 6.84 18.45 3.66
N SER A 145 7.79 17.53 3.43
CA SER A 145 7.49 16.11 3.28
C SER A 145 6.84 15.53 4.54
N PHE A 146 7.37 15.86 5.72
CA PHE A 146 6.79 15.42 6.99
C PHE A 146 5.35 15.92 7.18
N LEU A 147 5.10 17.20 6.89
CA LEU A 147 3.75 17.78 7.02
C LEU A 147 2.75 17.11 6.07
N VAL A 148 3.15 16.87 4.82
CA VAL A 148 2.28 16.18 3.84
C VAL A 148 1.94 14.77 4.31
N GLU A 149 2.93 13.98 4.73
CA GLU A 149 2.70 12.60 5.20
C GLU A 149 1.84 12.55 6.47
N MET A 150 2.06 13.49 7.41
CA MET A 150 1.24 13.61 8.61
C MET A 150 -0.22 13.93 8.27
N ILE A 151 -0.46 14.93 7.42
CA ILE A 151 -1.82 15.36 7.05
C ILE A 151 -2.51 14.24 6.25
N ALA A 152 -1.85 13.65 5.26
CA ALA A 152 -2.41 12.57 4.46
C ALA A 152 -2.78 11.36 5.33
N THR A 153 -1.91 10.96 6.26
CA THR A 153 -2.19 9.87 7.19
C THR A 153 -3.34 10.20 8.15
N ALA A 154 -3.43 11.44 8.64
CA ALA A 154 -4.54 11.87 9.48
C ALA A 154 -5.89 11.80 8.74
N VAL A 155 -5.93 12.23 7.46
CA VAL A 155 -7.12 12.12 6.61
C VAL A 155 -7.50 10.65 6.37
N LEU A 156 -6.53 9.77 6.12
CA LEU A 156 -6.75 8.34 5.97
C LEU A 156 -7.38 7.74 7.23
N VAL A 157 -6.79 7.99 8.40
CA VAL A 157 -7.28 7.47 9.68
C VAL A 157 -8.67 8.03 10.02
N LEU A 158 -8.91 9.32 9.73
CA LEU A 158 -10.24 9.93 9.88
C LEU A 158 -11.27 9.21 9.02
N GLY A 159 -10.96 8.95 7.74
CA GLY A 159 -11.83 8.22 6.82
C GLY A 159 -12.16 6.81 7.31
N ILE A 160 -11.14 6.07 7.77
CA ILE A 160 -11.31 4.72 8.32
C ILE A 160 -12.23 4.72 9.56
N TYR A 161 -12.15 5.75 10.40
CA TYR A 161 -12.97 5.83 11.62
C TYR A 161 -14.33 6.48 11.44
N ALA A 162 -14.61 7.06 10.27
CA ALA A 162 -15.91 7.61 9.93
C ALA A 162 -16.92 6.55 9.47
N VAL A 163 -16.44 5.39 9.04
CA VAL A 163 -17.21 4.21 8.62
C VAL A 163 -17.21 3.12 9.69
#